data_AF-A0A966MQU2-F1
#
_entry.id   AF-A0A966MQU2-F1
#
_cell.length_a   1.000
_cell.length_b   1.000
_cell.length_c   1.000
_cell.angle_alpha   90.00
_cell.angle_beta   90.00
_cell.angle_gamma   90.00
#
_symmetry.space_group_name_H-M   'P 1'
#
loop_
_entity.id
_entity.type
_entity.pdbx_description
1 polymer ?
#
loop_
_entity_poly.entity_id
_entity_poly.type
_entity_poly.pdbx_seq_one_letter_code
_entity_poly.pdbx_strand_id
1 'polypeptide(L)' 'VVLCLDTEGREIARGLINYNAIETKKIMGKSTNSIESLLGYIDQPSLIHRDNLILL' A
#
# COMPACT_ATOMS: atom_id res chain seq x y z
N VAL A 1 9.73 -3.10 4.33
CA VAL A 1 9.06 -4.33 3.84
C VAL A 1 7.85 -4.59 4.73
N VAL A 2 6.71 -4.97 4.14
CA VAL A 2 5.46 -5.30 4.85
C VAL A 2 4.93 -6.67 4.42
N LEU A 3 4.10 -7.28 5.27
CA LEU A 3 3.36 -8.51 4.99
C LEU A 3 1.99 -8.17 4.39
N CYS A 4 1.58 -8.89 3.37
CA CYS A 4 0.22 -8.89 2.86
C CYS A 4 -0.47 -10.16 3.35
N LEU A 5 -1.53 -10.00 4.13
CA LEU A 5 -2.33 -11.10 4.66
C LEU A 5 -3.67 -11.19 3.93
N ASP A 6 -4.18 -12.40 3.76
CA ASP A 6 -5.58 -12.61 3.37
C ASP A 6 -6.53 -12.37 4.55
N THR A 7 -7.83 -12.59 4.32
CA THR A 7 -8.87 -12.42 5.34
C THR A 7 -8.81 -13.44 6.47
N GLU A 8 -8.11 -14.57 6.28
CA GLU A 8 -7.87 -15.59 7.30
C GLU A 8 -6.55 -15.34 8.07
N GLY A 9 -5.82 -14.28 7.75
CA GLY A 9 -4.53 -13.95 8.34
C GLY A 9 -3.35 -14.75 7.78
N ARG A 10 -3.53 -15.50 6.68
CA ARG A 10 -2.44 -16.19 6.01
C ARG A 10 -1.64 -15.21 5.17
N GLU A 11 -0.33 -15.35 5.21
CA GLU A 11 0.56 -14.53 4.40
C GLU A 11 0.49 -14.95 2.93
N ILE A 12 0.18 -13.99 2.05
CA ILE A 12 0.07 -14.23 0.60
C ILE A 12 1.17 -13.52 -0.21
N ALA A 13 1.79 -12.48 0.36
CA ALA A 13 2.86 -11.74 -0.29
C ALA A 13 3.69 -10.91 0.70
N ARG A 14 4.89 -10.50 0.27
CA ARG A 14 5.69 -9.45 0.91
C ARG A 14 6.05 -8.37 -0.10
N GLY A 15 6.18 -7.13 0.35
CA GLY A 15 6.64 -6.08 -0.55
C GLY A 15 7.20 -4.82 0.11
N LEU A 16 7.82 -3.97 -0.72
CA LEU A 16 8.21 -2.62 -0.33
C LEU A 16 7.02 -1.67 -0.51
N ILE A 17 6.68 -0.95 0.55
CA ILE A 17 5.55 -0.03 0.59
C ILE A 17 6.02 1.39 0.30
N ASN A 18 5.24 2.13 -0.49
CA ASN A 18 5.53 3.51 -0.89
C ASN A 18 5.08 4.54 0.14
N TYR A 19 4.18 4.15 1.06
CA TYR A 19 3.59 5.02 2.07
C TYR A 19 3.80 4.42 3.47
N ASN A 20 4.03 5.27 4.46
CA ASN A 20 4.19 4.78 5.83
C ASN A 20 2.85 4.32 6.43
N ALA A 21 2.88 3.75 7.64
CA ALA A 21 1.69 3.20 8.28
C ALA A 21 0.59 4.25 8.56
N ILE A 22 0.95 5.52 8.80
CA ILE A 22 -0.01 6.60 9.08
C ILE A 22 -0.71 7.01 7.79
N GLU A 23 0.07 7.24 6.73
CA GLU A 23 -0.44 7.58 5.40
C GLU A 23 -1.31 6.47 4.84
N THR A 24 -0.85 5.21 4.93
CA THR A 24 -1.58 4.03 4.47
C THR A 24 -2.97 3.96 5.08
N LYS A 25 -3.12 4.25 6.38
CA LYS A 25 -4.43 4.29 7.04
C LYS A 25 -5.34 5.39 6.50
N LYS A 26 -4.79 6.55 6.14
CA LYS A 26 -5.57 7.68 5.59
C LYS A 26 -6.10 7.40 4.19
N ILE A 27 -5.31 6.71 3.36
CA ILE A 27 -5.64 6.42 1.95
C ILE A 27 -6.30 5.05 1.75
N MET A 28 -6.47 4.26 2.81
CA MET A 28 -7.08 2.94 2.75
C MET A 28 -8.50 3.00 2.17
N GLY A 29 -8.76 2.20 1.13
CA GLY A 29 -10.05 2.17 0.45
C GLY A 29 -10.38 3.42 -0.37
N LYS A 30 -9.40 4.31 -0.60
CA LYS A 30 -9.56 5.51 -1.43
C LYS A 30 -9.00 5.28 -2.82
N SER A 31 -9.55 6.00 -3.80
CA SER A 31 -8.99 6.03 -5.16
C SER A 31 -7.61 6.67 -5.13
N THR A 32 -6.70 6.22 -6.00
CA THR A 32 -5.38 6.83 -6.20
C THR A 32 -5.48 8.33 -6.47
N ASN A 33 -6.52 8.78 -7.18
CA ASN A 33 -6.75 10.20 -7.47
C ASN A 33 -7.04 11.04 -6.22
N SER A 34 -7.40 10.42 -5.10
CA SER A 34 -7.64 11.10 -3.82
C SER A 34 -6.39 11.21 -2.95
N ILE A 35 -5.28 10.54 -3.30
CA ILE A 35 -4.07 10.49 -2.47
C ILE A 35 -3.47 11.89 -2.29
N GLU A 36 -3.29 12.64 -3.38
CA GLU A 36 -2.74 13.99 -3.33
C GLU A 36 -3.60 14.92 -2.45
N SER A 37 -4.93 14.83 -2.56
CA SER A 37 -5.86 15.59 -1.71
C SER A 37 -5.76 15.23 -0.23
N LEU A 38 -5.49 13.95 0.11
CA LEU A 38 -5.47 13.45 1.48
C LEU A 38 -4.10 13.62 2.17
N LEU A 39 -3.02 13.55 1.41
CA LEU A 39 -1.64 13.59 1.91
C LEU A 39 -0.90 14.90 1.59
N GLY A 40 -1.40 15.68 0.63
CA GLY A 40 -0.76 16.90 0.14
C GLY A 40 0.33 16.66 -0.91
N TYR A 41 0.56 15.40 -1.30
CA TYR A 41 1.50 15.01 -2.34
C TYR A 41 1.12 13.62 -2.89
N ILE A 42 1.69 13.28 -4.04
CA ILE A 42 1.70 11.92 -4.57
C ILE A 42 3.11 11.59 -5.03
N ASP A 43 3.71 10.56 -4.43
CA ASP A 43 5.03 10.06 -4.85
C ASP A 43 4.86 8.92 -5.86
N GLN A 44 4.07 7.91 -5.48
CA GLN A 44 3.73 6.76 -6.32
C GLN A 44 2.23 6.48 -6.31
N PRO A 45 1.61 6.11 -7.44
CA PRO A 45 0.17 5.84 -7.50
C PRO A 45 -0.24 4.53 -6.80
N SER A 46 0.72 3.64 -6.53
CA SER A 46 0.49 2.31 -5.94
C SER A 46 0.96 2.28 -4.48
N LEU A 47 0.25 1.51 -3.63
CA LEU A 47 0.66 1.28 -2.25
C LEU A 47 1.92 0.40 -2.18
N ILE A 48 1.91 -0.68 -2.95
CA ILE A 48 3.05 -1.56 -3.21
C ILE A 48 3.11 -1.74 -4.72
N HIS A 49 4.24 -1.43 -5.35
CA HIS A 49 4.43 -1.65 -6.77
C HIS A 49 4.62 -3.15 -7.05
N ARG A 50 4.13 -3.65 -8.19
CA ARG A 50 4.23 -5.09 -8.56
C ARG A 50 5.68 -5.60 -8.62
N ASP A 51 6.61 -4.77 -9.05
CA ASP A 51 8.03 -5.13 -9.14
C ASP A 51 8.69 -5.23 -7.75
N ASN A 52 8.04 -4.62 -6.76
CA ASN A 52 8.45 -4.62 -5.36
C ASN A 52 7.58 -5.57 -4.52
N LEU A 53 6.81 -6.46 -5.15
CA LEU A 53 5.93 -7.44 -4.51
C LEU A 53 6.35 -8.86 -4.89
N ILE A 54 6.48 -9.74 -3.90
CA ILE A 54 6.80 -11.16 -4.07
C ILE A 54 5.65 -11.98 -3.50
N LEU A 55 5.11 -12.90 -4.30
CA LEU A 55 4.07 -13.87 -3.89
C LEU A 55 4.71 -15.08 -3.18
N LEU A 56 3.92 -15.75 -2.34
CA LEU A 56 4.30 -16.98 -1.63
C LEU A 56 3.58 -18.21 -2.17
#